data_AF-A0A427ADD2-F1
#
_entry.id   AF-A0A427ADD2-F1
#
_cell.length_a   1.000
_cell.length_b   1.000
_cell.length_c   1.000
_cell.angle_alpha   90.00
_cell.angle_beta   90.00
_cell.angle_gamma   90.00
#
_symmetry.space_group_name_H-M   'P 1'
#
loop_
_entity.id
_entity.type
_entity.pdbx_description
1 polymer ?
#
loop_
_entity_poly.entity_id
_entity_poly.type
_entity_poly.pdbx_seq_one_letter_code
_entity_poly.pdbx_strand_id
1 'polypeptide(L)'
;MKKASSYGIGLTTVFYISLGCLGYATFGNDTPGNILTGFREPIWLIDIANLAVLIHLFGAYQLFAQPIFAFYEQWSANKWPNAGFFQRVYTLNLPFSNSRSIKFTLCKLILRTLFVLVTTVVAMMLPFFNAVVGLLGALGFWPLTVYYPMSMYMSQAKIKRRQSKWVMLQVLSLVCLLVSLVAVIGSVADIIEHLKHAELFKIKL
;
A
#
# COMPACT_ATOMS: atom_id res chain seq x y z
N MET A 1 -13.24 -10.47 19.48
CA MET A 1 -12.73 -9.34 18.66
C MET A 1 -11.92 -8.32 19.47
N LYS A 2 -12.48 -7.67 20.51
CA LYS A 2 -11.77 -6.59 21.25
C LYS A 2 -10.39 -6.97 21.82
N LYS A 3 -10.29 -8.12 22.50
CA LYS A 3 -9.01 -8.61 23.07
C LYS A 3 -7.97 -8.88 21.98
N ALA A 4 -8.36 -9.60 20.92
CA ALA A 4 -7.47 -9.89 19.78
C ALA A 4 -6.98 -8.61 19.08
N SER A 5 -7.86 -7.63 18.86
CA SER A 5 -7.47 -6.33 18.29
C SER A 5 -6.54 -5.56 19.22
N SER A 6 -6.79 -5.57 20.52
CA SER A 6 -5.90 -4.92 21.51
C SER A 6 -4.52 -5.58 21.54
N TYR A 7 -4.44 -6.91 21.52
CA TYR A 7 -3.16 -7.62 21.47
C TYR A 7 -2.43 -7.36 20.14
N GLY A 8 -3.15 -7.35 19.02
CA GLY A 8 -2.58 -7.06 17.71
C GLY A 8 -1.97 -5.65 17.66
N ILE A 9 -2.72 -4.63 18.06
CA ILE A 9 -2.23 -3.24 18.09
C ILE A 9 -1.06 -3.07 19.06
N GLY A 10 -1.15 -3.67 20.25
CA GLY A 10 -0.08 -3.62 21.24
C GLY A 10 1.22 -4.24 20.72
N LEU A 11 1.13 -5.43 20.13
CA LEU A 11 2.29 -6.13 19.59
C LEU A 11 2.93 -5.36 18.43
N THR A 12 2.14 -4.84 17.49
CA THR A 12 2.68 -4.07 16.36
C THR A 12 3.31 -2.75 16.81
N THR A 13 2.74 -2.10 17.83
CA THR A 13 3.28 -0.85 18.38
C THR A 13 4.63 -1.11 19.05
N VAL A 14 4.72 -2.13 19.91
CA VAL A 14 6.00 -2.51 20.54
C VAL A 14 7.03 -2.88 19.49
N PHE A 15 6.63 -3.63 18.46
CA PHE A 15 7.52 -4.01 17.36
C PHE A 15 8.06 -2.80 16.60
N TYR A 16 7.19 -1.87 16.16
CA TYR A 16 7.63 -0.68 15.42
C TYR A 16 8.48 0.27 16.26
N ILE A 17 8.15 0.50 17.53
CA ILE A 17 8.97 1.31 18.42
C ILE A 17 10.34 0.65 18.62
N SER A 18 10.38 -0.66 18.84
CA SER A 18 11.64 -1.39 19.03
C SER A 18 12.53 -1.28 17.79
N LEU A 19 11.96 -1.47 16.59
CA LEU A 19 12.71 -1.33 15.33
C LEU A 19 13.23 0.10 15.13
N GLY A 20 12.42 1.12 15.42
CA GLY A 20 12.84 2.52 15.32
C GLY A 20 13.95 2.87 16.30
N CYS A 21 13.82 2.47 17.56
CA CYS A 21 14.82 2.70 18.59
C CYS A 21 16.13 1.95 18.30
N LEU A 22 16.06 0.68 17.90
CA LEU A 22 17.24 -0.11 17.56
C LEU A 22 17.93 0.42 16.31
N GLY A 23 17.18 0.76 15.25
CA GLY A 23 17.73 1.35 14.03
C GLY A 23 18.45 2.66 14.30
N TYR A 24 17.86 3.54 15.11
CA TYR A 24 18.52 4.79 15.52
C TYR A 24 19.72 4.52 16.43
N ALA A 25 19.66 3.54 17.34
CA ALA A 25 20.80 3.19 18.19
C ALA A 25 21.99 2.65 17.37
N THR A 26 21.75 1.98 16.24
CA THR A 26 22.80 1.43 15.39
C THR A 26 23.38 2.44 14.39
N PHE A 27 22.53 3.28 13.79
CA PHE A 27 22.95 4.17 12.68
C PHE A 27 22.91 5.66 13.02
N GLY A 28 22.34 6.04 14.16
CA GLY A 28 22.18 7.43 14.55
C GLY A 28 21.43 8.25 13.50
N ASN A 29 21.95 9.43 13.19
CA ASN A 29 21.35 10.33 12.20
C ASN A 29 21.47 9.82 10.75
N ASP A 30 22.32 8.83 10.49
CA ASP A 30 22.52 8.23 9.16
C ASP A 30 21.59 7.04 8.91
N THR A 31 20.51 6.88 9.70
CA THR A 31 19.57 5.76 9.56
C THR A 31 18.88 5.80 8.20
N PRO A 32 19.04 4.76 7.35
CA PRO A 32 18.40 4.72 6.04
C PRO A 32 16.92 4.38 6.16
N GLY A 33 16.11 4.88 5.21
CA GLY A 33 14.66 4.58 5.20
C GLY A 33 14.33 3.11 4.97
N ASN A 34 15.20 2.35 4.29
CA ASN A 34 15.20 0.89 4.34
C ASN A 34 16.32 0.42 5.26
N ILE A 35 15.98 -0.12 6.42
CA ILE A 35 16.98 -0.51 7.42
C ILE A 35 17.96 -1.57 6.89
N LEU A 36 17.54 -2.41 5.93
CA LEU A 36 18.39 -3.44 5.33
C LEU A 36 19.54 -2.84 4.51
N THR A 37 19.39 -1.62 3.98
CA THR A 37 20.48 -0.96 3.24
C THR A 37 21.52 -0.33 4.15
N GLY A 38 21.27 -0.27 5.46
CA GLY A 38 22.24 0.23 6.45
C GLY A 38 23.29 -0.81 6.83
N PHE A 39 22.96 -2.11 6.70
CA PHE A 39 23.86 -3.20 7.06
C PHE A 39 24.77 -3.57 5.89
N ARG A 40 26.05 -3.85 6.19
CA ARG A 40 27.04 -4.32 5.20
C ARG A 40 27.46 -5.78 5.42
N GLU A 41 27.47 -6.23 6.67
CA GLU A 41 27.82 -7.61 7.03
C GLU A 41 26.94 -8.11 8.19
N PRO A 42 26.67 -9.43 8.26
CA PRO A 42 27.02 -10.45 7.27
C PRO A 42 26.02 -10.52 6.10
N ILE A 43 26.55 -10.63 4.88
CA ILE A 43 25.77 -10.54 3.62
C ILE A 43 24.67 -11.60 3.54
N TRP A 44 24.94 -12.83 3.97
CA TRP A 44 23.97 -13.93 3.90
C TRP A 44 22.67 -13.64 4.68
N LEU A 45 22.76 -12.90 5.80
CA LEU A 45 21.60 -12.55 6.60
C LEU A 45 20.77 -11.46 5.92
N ILE A 46 21.45 -10.50 5.29
CA ILE A 46 20.81 -9.43 4.49
C ILE A 46 20.07 -10.06 3.30
N ASP A 47 20.67 -11.04 2.63
CA ASP A 47 20.05 -11.74 1.50
C ASP A 47 18.80 -12.53 1.92
N ILE A 48 18.85 -13.24 3.05
CA ILE A 48 17.67 -13.94 3.60
C ILE A 48 16.57 -12.93 3.94
N ALA A 49 16.91 -11.79 4.54
CA ALA A 49 15.94 -10.75 4.86
C ALA A 49 15.29 -10.17 3.59
N ASN A 50 16.09 -9.86 2.57
CA ASN A 50 15.58 -9.39 1.27
C ASN A 50 14.71 -10.45 0.58
N LEU A 51 15.07 -11.73 0.64
CA LEU A 51 14.27 -12.82 0.12
C LEU A 51 12.91 -12.93 0.83
N ALA A 52 12.90 -12.79 2.16
CA ALA A 52 11.66 -12.79 2.94
C ALA A 52 10.76 -11.60 2.58
N VAL A 53 11.32 -10.41 2.41
CA VAL A 53 10.60 -9.22 1.93
C VAL A 53 10.00 -9.47 0.55
N LEU A 54 10.77 -10.06 -0.37
CA LEU A 54 10.30 -10.40 -1.71
C LEU A 54 9.11 -11.38 -1.67
N ILE A 55 9.23 -12.48 -0.92
CA ILE A 55 8.15 -13.47 -0.79
C ILE A 55 6.88 -12.84 -0.20
N HIS A 56 7.05 -12.01 0.85
CA HIS A 56 5.95 -11.27 1.46
C HIS A 56 5.26 -10.34 0.47
N LEU A 57 6.03 -9.54 -0.29
CA LEU A 57 5.51 -8.59 -1.27
C LEU A 57 4.78 -9.26 -2.42
N PHE A 58 5.22 -10.44 -2.88
CA PHE A 58 4.49 -11.22 -3.87
C PHE A 58 3.09 -11.60 -3.37
N GLY A 59 2.99 -12.08 -2.12
CA GLY A 59 1.71 -12.40 -1.50
C GLY A 59 0.82 -11.17 -1.34
N ALA A 60 1.39 -10.06 -0.85
CA ALA A 60 0.66 -8.81 -0.68
C ALA A 60 0.14 -8.27 -2.01
N TYR A 61 0.98 -8.24 -3.06
CA TYR A 61 0.59 -7.79 -4.40
C TYR A 61 -0.60 -8.62 -4.93
N GLN A 62 -0.54 -9.94 -4.78
CA GLN A 62 -1.61 -10.81 -5.24
C GLN A 62 -2.93 -10.53 -4.51
N LEU A 63 -2.90 -10.31 -3.20
CA LEU A 63 -4.08 -9.96 -2.40
C LEU A 63 -4.64 -8.58 -2.77
N PHE A 64 -3.78 -7.57 -2.93
CA PHE A 64 -4.20 -6.21 -3.29
C PHE A 64 -4.73 -6.09 -4.71
N ALA A 65 -4.23 -6.90 -5.64
CA ALA A 65 -4.69 -6.87 -7.03
C ALA A 65 -6.11 -7.46 -7.20
N GLN A 66 -6.53 -8.43 -6.37
CA GLN A 66 -7.84 -9.09 -6.54
C GLN A 66 -9.04 -8.13 -6.48
N PRO A 67 -9.17 -7.24 -5.47
CA PRO A 67 -10.29 -6.29 -5.42
C PRO A 67 -10.33 -5.34 -6.61
N ILE A 68 -9.14 -4.90 -7.07
CA ILE A 68 -9.02 -4.02 -8.25
C ILE A 68 -9.56 -4.74 -9.48
N PHE A 69 -9.11 -5.98 -9.72
CA PHE A 69 -9.61 -6.78 -10.85
C PHE A 69 -11.10 -7.05 -10.73
N ALA A 70 -11.61 -7.39 -9.54
CA ALA A 70 -13.04 -7.63 -9.33
C ALA A 70 -13.88 -6.37 -9.66
N PHE A 71 -13.44 -5.19 -9.23
CA PHE A 71 -14.12 -3.93 -9.53
C PHE A 71 -14.16 -3.64 -11.03
N TYR A 72 -13.01 -3.74 -11.71
CA TYR A 72 -12.95 -3.51 -13.15
C TYR A 72 -13.76 -4.53 -13.95
N GLU A 73 -13.72 -5.81 -13.57
CA GLU A 73 -14.51 -6.86 -14.21
C GLU A 73 -16.02 -6.58 -14.05
N GLN A 74 -16.47 -6.23 -12.84
CA GLN A 74 -17.87 -5.90 -12.58
C GLN A 74 -18.30 -4.63 -13.32
N TRP A 75 -17.47 -3.59 -13.33
CA TRP A 75 -17.73 -2.36 -14.06
C TRP A 75 -17.84 -2.62 -15.57
N SER A 76 -16.92 -3.40 -16.13
CA SER A 76 -16.93 -3.76 -17.54
C SER A 76 -18.16 -4.59 -17.92
N ALA A 77 -18.55 -5.54 -17.07
CA ALA A 77 -19.74 -6.36 -17.29
C ALA A 77 -21.03 -5.53 -17.28
N ASN A 78 -21.13 -4.56 -16.36
CA ASN A 78 -22.30 -3.68 -16.25
C ASN A 78 -22.37 -2.67 -17.40
N LYS A 79 -21.23 -2.16 -17.87
CA LYS A 79 -21.18 -1.13 -18.91
C LYS A 79 -21.40 -1.70 -20.31
N TRP A 80 -20.95 -2.93 -20.57
CA TRP A 80 -21.06 -3.57 -21.89
C TRP A 80 -21.68 -4.97 -21.81
N PRO A 81 -23.00 -5.07 -21.52
CA PRO A 81 -23.68 -6.36 -21.35
C PRO A 81 -23.76 -7.20 -22.63
N ASN A 82 -23.78 -6.59 -23.81
CA ASN A 82 -23.96 -7.27 -25.10
C ASN A 82 -22.67 -7.50 -25.90
N ALA A 83 -21.52 -7.07 -25.38
CA ALA A 83 -20.25 -7.24 -26.07
C ALA A 83 -19.68 -8.65 -25.80
N GLY A 84 -19.88 -9.57 -26.74
CA GLY A 84 -19.42 -10.97 -26.66
C GLY A 84 -17.90 -11.15 -26.42
N PHE A 85 -17.11 -10.09 -26.58
CA PHE A 85 -15.68 -10.05 -26.23
C PHE A 85 -15.42 -10.12 -24.72
N PHE A 86 -16.32 -9.55 -23.89
CA PHE A 86 -16.15 -9.50 -22.43
C PHE A 86 -16.61 -10.77 -21.71
N GLN A 87 -17.53 -11.53 -22.32
CA GLN A 87 -18.08 -12.77 -21.74
C GLN A 87 -17.58 -14.06 -22.41
N ARG A 88 -16.81 -13.99 -23.51
CA ARG A 88 -16.25 -15.19 -24.14
C ARG A 88 -15.23 -15.87 -23.22
N VAL A 89 -15.64 -17.00 -22.66
CA VAL A 89 -14.76 -17.91 -21.92
C VAL A 89 -14.13 -18.87 -22.94
N TYR A 90 -12.85 -18.69 -23.22
CA TYR A 90 -12.09 -19.63 -24.04
C TYR A 90 -11.66 -20.79 -23.14
N THR A 91 -11.95 -22.02 -23.56
CA THR A 91 -11.49 -23.24 -22.88
C THR A 91 -10.31 -23.80 -23.66
N LEU A 92 -9.12 -23.78 -23.04
CA LEU A 92 -7.96 -24.49 -23.58
C LEU A 92 -7.83 -25.82 -22.84
N ASN A 93 -7.94 -26.91 -23.59
CA ASN A 93 -7.63 -28.25 -23.11
C ASN A 93 -6.12 -28.46 -23.26
N LEU A 94 -5.42 -28.63 -22.15
CA LEU A 94 -3.99 -28.90 -22.15
C LEU A 94 -3.72 -30.35 -22.62
N PRO A 95 -2.76 -30.58 -23.53
CA PRO A 95 -2.50 -31.91 -24.10
C PRO A 95 -1.90 -32.93 -23.10
N PHE A 96 -1.47 -32.50 -21.90
CA PHE A 96 -0.72 -33.35 -20.96
C PHE A 96 -1.46 -33.69 -19.66
N SER A 97 -2.73 -33.28 -19.49
CA SER A 97 -3.51 -33.65 -18.29
C SER A 97 -5.02 -33.64 -18.57
N ASN A 98 -5.63 -34.82 -18.58
CA ASN A 98 -7.02 -35.08 -18.98
C ASN A 98 -8.10 -34.51 -18.02
N SER A 99 -7.76 -33.60 -17.11
CA SER A 99 -8.71 -33.06 -16.11
C SER A 99 -8.56 -31.57 -15.77
N ARG A 100 -7.65 -30.82 -16.42
CA ARG A 100 -7.53 -29.37 -16.22
C ARG A 100 -7.88 -28.62 -17.51
N SER A 101 -9.15 -28.26 -17.66
CA SER A 101 -9.57 -27.27 -18.65
C SER A 101 -9.32 -25.88 -18.07
N ILE A 102 -8.48 -25.07 -18.73
CA ILE A 102 -8.28 -23.70 -18.27
C ILE A 102 -9.25 -22.77 -18.99
N LYS A 103 -10.15 -22.18 -18.22
CA LYS A 103 -11.14 -21.20 -18.65
C LYS A 103 -10.50 -19.81 -18.54
N PHE A 104 -10.21 -19.18 -19.68
CA PHE A 104 -9.69 -17.82 -19.71
C PHE A 104 -10.59 -16.91 -20.54
N THR A 105 -10.87 -15.72 -20.02
CA THR A 105 -11.48 -14.63 -20.78
C THR A 105 -10.36 -13.71 -21.26
N LEU A 106 -10.27 -13.43 -22.56
CA LEU A 106 -9.19 -12.60 -23.12
C LEU A 106 -9.12 -11.22 -22.46
N CYS A 107 -10.28 -10.63 -22.12
CA CYS A 107 -10.35 -9.37 -21.39
C CYS A 107 -9.63 -9.43 -20.02
N LYS A 108 -9.72 -10.54 -19.29
CA LYS A 108 -9.04 -10.71 -17.99
C LYS A 108 -7.54 -10.80 -18.18
N LEU A 109 -7.08 -11.46 -19.23
CA LEU A 109 -5.66 -11.59 -19.54
C LEU A 109 -5.07 -10.22 -19.87
N ILE A 110 -5.71 -9.48 -20.78
CA ILE A 110 -5.27 -8.13 -21.19
C ILE A 110 -5.28 -7.16 -20.01
N LEU A 111 -6.33 -7.16 -19.19
CA LEU A 111 -6.41 -6.27 -18.03
C LEU A 111 -5.28 -6.55 -17.03
N ARG A 112 -4.99 -7.82 -16.75
CA ARG A 112 -3.93 -8.21 -15.81
C ARG A 112 -2.55 -7.87 -16.34
N THR A 113 -2.27 -8.15 -17.63
CA THR A 113 -0.97 -7.81 -18.22
C THR A 113 -0.79 -6.31 -18.31
N LEU A 114 -1.82 -5.55 -18.68
CA LEU A 114 -1.78 -4.09 -18.68
C LEU A 114 -1.52 -3.53 -17.29
N PHE A 115 -2.20 -4.06 -16.26
CA PHE A 115 -1.99 -3.61 -14.88
C PHE A 115 -0.56 -3.87 -14.40
N VAL A 116 0.00 -5.05 -14.67
CA VAL A 116 1.40 -5.38 -14.35
C VAL A 116 2.36 -4.47 -15.11
N LEU A 117 2.11 -4.23 -16.41
CA LEU A 117 2.95 -3.37 -17.23
C LEU A 117 2.95 -1.93 -16.69
N VAL A 118 1.78 -1.35 -16.42
CA VAL A 118 1.65 0.00 -15.89
C VAL A 118 2.33 0.14 -14.53
N THR A 119 2.08 -0.79 -13.60
CA THR A 119 2.71 -0.76 -12.26
C THR A 119 4.23 -0.91 -12.34
N THR A 120 4.74 -1.72 -13.26
CA THR A 120 6.19 -1.87 -13.49
C THR A 120 6.81 -0.60 -14.06
N VAL A 121 6.15 0.03 -15.04
CA VAL A 121 6.62 1.31 -15.60
C VAL A 121 6.64 2.41 -14.54
N VAL A 122 5.58 2.50 -13.72
CA VAL A 122 5.53 3.46 -12.61
C VAL A 122 6.65 3.20 -11.60
N ALA A 123 6.92 1.94 -11.25
CA ALA A 123 8.02 1.57 -10.35
C ALA A 123 9.39 1.94 -10.94
N MET A 124 9.60 1.79 -12.25
CA MET A 124 10.83 2.22 -12.92
C MET A 124 11.00 3.74 -12.97
N MET A 125 9.90 4.49 -13.06
CA MET A 125 9.93 5.96 -13.12
C MET A 125 10.13 6.63 -11.76
N LEU A 126 9.72 5.98 -10.66
CA LEU A 126 9.70 6.55 -9.31
C LEU A 126 10.51 5.68 -8.33
N PRO A 127 11.86 5.76 -8.34
CA PRO A 127 12.71 4.90 -7.50
C PRO A 127 12.75 5.29 -6.01
N PHE A 128 12.02 6.33 -5.57
CA PHE A 128 12.02 6.83 -4.19
C PHE A 128 10.81 6.31 -3.38
N PHE A 129 10.84 5.02 -3.05
CA PHE A 129 9.77 4.34 -2.31
C PHE A 129 9.29 5.09 -1.05
N ASN A 130 10.21 5.58 -0.22
CA ASN A 130 9.87 6.21 1.07
C ASN A 130 9.03 7.48 0.90
N ALA A 131 9.39 8.34 -0.05
CA ALA A 131 8.67 9.58 -0.29
C ALA A 131 7.25 9.31 -0.83
N VAL A 132 7.10 8.31 -1.70
CA VAL A 132 5.79 7.90 -2.23
C VAL A 132 4.91 7.30 -1.14
N VAL A 133 5.45 6.41 -0.30
CA VAL A 133 4.71 5.83 0.83
C VAL A 133 4.34 6.88 1.86
N GLY A 134 5.24 7.82 2.16
CA GLY A 134 4.98 8.96 3.02
C GLY A 134 3.80 9.81 2.51
N LEU A 135 3.81 10.13 1.21
CA LEU A 135 2.73 10.90 0.57
C LEU A 135 1.40 10.16 0.62
N LEU A 136 1.37 8.89 0.17
CA LEU A 136 0.16 8.07 0.17
C LEU A 136 -0.39 7.86 1.59
N GLY A 137 0.50 7.63 2.56
CA GLY A 137 0.16 7.52 3.96
C GLY A 137 -0.45 8.80 4.51
N ALA A 138 0.16 9.96 4.24
CA ALA A 138 -0.33 11.25 4.71
C ALA A 138 -1.68 11.64 4.10
N LEU A 139 -1.89 11.36 2.80
CA LEU A 139 -3.15 11.58 2.09
C LEU A 139 -4.26 10.64 2.59
N GLY A 140 -3.94 9.39 2.89
CA GLY A 140 -4.89 8.40 3.38
C GLY A 140 -5.23 8.57 4.86
N PHE A 141 -4.29 9.01 5.68
CA PHE A 141 -4.41 9.08 7.14
C PHE A 141 -5.62 9.92 7.57
N TRP A 142 -5.64 11.23 7.30
CA TRP A 142 -6.73 12.07 7.79
C TRP A 142 -8.13 11.61 7.33
N PRO A 143 -8.43 11.40 6.03
CA PRO A 143 -9.78 11.04 5.63
C PRO A 143 -10.16 9.64 6.11
N LEU A 144 -9.32 8.62 5.88
CA LEU A 144 -9.70 7.21 6.05
C LEU A 144 -9.52 6.69 7.47
N THR A 145 -8.49 7.12 8.19
CA THR A 145 -8.20 6.59 9.54
C THR A 145 -8.74 7.48 10.67
N VAL A 146 -8.88 8.78 10.43
CA VAL A 146 -9.30 9.75 11.44
C VAL A 146 -10.74 10.22 11.18
N TYR A 147 -10.98 10.95 10.10
CA TYR A 147 -12.22 11.66 9.86
C TYR A 147 -13.43 10.73 9.68
N TYR A 148 -13.34 9.74 8.79
CA TYR A 148 -14.46 8.82 8.54
C TYR A 148 -14.84 8.01 9.79
N PRO A 149 -13.91 7.30 10.47
CA PRO A 149 -14.27 6.53 11.67
C PRO A 149 -14.81 7.40 12.81
N MET A 150 -14.22 8.59 13.04
CA MET A 150 -14.75 9.51 14.05
C MET A 150 -16.15 10.01 13.70
N SER A 151 -16.41 10.33 12.42
CA SER A 151 -17.73 10.76 11.96
C SER A 151 -18.78 9.66 12.11
N MET A 152 -18.41 8.41 11.76
CA MET A 152 -19.25 7.24 11.97
C MET A 152 -19.56 7.04 13.47
N TYR A 153 -18.55 7.14 14.33
CA TYR A 153 -18.72 7.03 15.78
C TYR A 153 -19.63 8.11 16.36
N MET A 154 -19.43 9.38 15.96
CA MET A 154 -20.28 10.49 16.40
C MET A 154 -21.75 10.30 16.00
N SER A 155 -21.99 9.81 14.78
CA SER A 155 -23.32 9.50 14.26
C SER A 155 -23.97 8.34 15.04
N GLN A 156 -23.24 7.25 15.25
CA GLN A 156 -23.75 6.06 15.94
C GLN A 156 -24.02 6.32 17.43
N ALA A 157 -23.11 7.04 18.12
CA ALA A 157 -23.23 7.36 19.53
C ALA A 157 -24.15 8.56 19.82
N LYS A 158 -24.77 9.16 18.78
CA LYS A 158 -25.68 10.32 18.86
C LYS A 158 -25.13 11.44 19.76
N ILE A 159 -23.84 11.74 19.60
CA ILE A 159 -23.17 12.74 20.43
C ILE A 159 -23.74 14.12 20.08
N LYS A 160 -24.29 14.82 21.08
CA LYS A 160 -24.85 16.17 20.88
C LYS A 160 -23.74 17.14 20.49
N ARG A 161 -24.01 18.00 19.51
CA ARG A 161 -23.13 19.13 19.16
C ARG A 161 -22.88 19.94 20.43
N ARG A 162 -21.60 20.30 20.67
CA ARG A 162 -21.11 21.08 21.84
C ARG A 162 -20.88 20.30 23.14
N GLN A 163 -21.12 18.99 23.19
CA GLN A 163 -20.65 18.16 24.30
C GLN A 163 -19.11 18.15 24.32
N SER A 164 -18.46 18.12 25.49
CA SER A 164 -16.98 18.14 25.58
C SER A 164 -16.32 17.03 24.77
N LYS A 165 -16.96 15.84 24.71
CA LYS A 165 -16.51 14.73 23.86
C LYS A 165 -16.54 15.06 22.36
N TRP A 166 -17.55 15.79 21.89
CA TRP A 166 -17.63 16.23 20.50
C TRP A 166 -16.50 17.21 20.18
N VAL A 167 -16.29 18.21 21.04
CA VAL A 167 -15.21 19.20 20.88
C VAL A 167 -13.84 18.50 20.87
N MET A 168 -13.60 17.57 21.79
CA MET A 168 -12.35 16.80 21.85
C MET A 168 -12.08 16.02 20.56
N LEU A 169 -13.08 15.33 20.01
CA LEU A 169 -12.94 14.59 18.75
C LEU A 169 -12.70 15.51 17.55
N GLN A 170 -13.33 16.68 17.52
CA GLN A 170 -13.10 17.68 16.46
C GLN A 170 -11.71 18.28 16.53
N VAL A 171 -11.23 18.64 17.73
CA VAL A 171 -9.87 19.14 17.94
C VAL A 171 -8.84 18.07 17.53
N LEU A 172 -9.03 16.82 17.95
CA LEU A 172 -8.16 15.72 17.54
C LEU A 172 -8.11 15.55 16.01
N SER A 173 -9.28 15.58 15.35
CA SER A 173 -9.37 15.52 13.88
C SER A 173 -8.63 16.68 13.20
N LEU A 174 -8.76 17.90 13.74
CA LEU A 174 -8.07 19.08 13.23
C LEU A 174 -6.56 18.98 13.39
N VAL A 175 -6.07 18.52 14.55
CA VAL A 175 -4.63 18.30 14.77
C VAL A 175 -4.09 17.26 13.79
N CYS A 176 -4.79 16.13 13.63
CA CYS A 176 -4.41 15.11 12.66
C CYS A 176 -4.43 15.64 11.22
N LEU A 177 -5.37 16.53 10.86
CA LEU A 177 -5.40 17.17 9.54
C LEU A 177 -4.14 18.00 9.32
N LEU A 178 -3.77 18.84 10.29
CA LEU A 178 -2.57 19.68 10.20
C LEU A 178 -1.30 18.83 10.06
N VAL A 179 -1.19 17.76 10.85
CA VAL A 179 -0.07 16.80 10.75
C VAL A 179 -0.03 16.15 9.35
N SER A 180 -1.17 15.70 8.83
CA SER A 180 -1.27 15.17 7.46
C SER A 180 -0.83 16.19 6.42
N LEU A 181 -1.25 17.46 6.54
CA LEU A 181 -0.87 18.51 5.58
C LEU A 181 0.64 18.76 5.60
N VAL A 182 1.24 18.87 6.78
CA VAL A 182 2.70 19.03 6.93
C VAL A 182 3.44 17.83 6.33
N ALA A 183 2.95 16.60 6.58
CA ALA A 183 3.54 15.38 6.04
C ALA A 183 3.42 15.29 4.50
N VAL A 184 2.31 15.75 3.92
CA VAL A 184 2.15 15.88 2.45
C VAL A 184 3.17 16.86 1.90
N ILE A 185 3.30 18.04 2.50
CA ILE A 185 4.27 19.06 2.05
C ILE A 185 5.69 18.51 2.11
N GLY A 186 6.07 17.86 3.22
CA GLY A 186 7.38 17.24 3.38
C GLY A 186 7.64 16.14 2.34
N SER A 187 6.67 15.26 2.11
CA SER A 187 6.81 14.18 1.11
C SER A 187 6.90 14.72 -0.31
N VAL A 188 6.15 15.78 -0.66
CA VAL A 188 6.25 16.43 -1.96
C VAL A 188 7.60 17.12 -2.15
N ALA A 189 8.10 17.80 -1.13
CA ALA A 189 9.44 18.40 -1.16
C ALA A 189 10.52 17.34 -1.40
N ASP A 190 10.43 16.21 -0.69
CA ASP A 190 11.34 15.07 -0.82
C ASP A 190 11.29 14.46 -2.23
N ILE A 191 10.10 14.29 -2.80
CA ILE A 191 9.92 13.83 -4.20
C ILE A 191 10.57 14.81 -5.17
N ILE A 192 10.38 16.12 -5.01
CA ILE A 192 10.95 17.13 -5.90
C ILE A 192 12.49 17.12 -5.83
N GLU A 193 13.05 16.99 -4.63
CA GLU A 193 14.49 16.91 -4.43
C GLU A 193 15.09 15.67 -5.11
N HIS A 194 14.49 14.50 -4.89
CA HIS A 194 14.91 13.27 -5.55
C HIS A 194 14.76 13.34 -7.09
N LEU A 195 13.70 14.00 -7.60
CA LEU A 195 13.50 14.18 -9.04
C LEU A 195 14.55 15.09 -9.70
N LYS A 196 15.11 16.08 -8.99
CA LYS A 196 16.19 16.93 -9.51
C LYS A 196 17.48 16.14 -9.77
N HIS A 197 17.71 15.09 -8.98
CA HIS A 197 18.89 14.24 -9.08
C HIS A 197 18.61 12.92 -9.81
N ALA A 198 17.35 12.62 -10.14
CA ALA A 198 16.95 11.42 -10.85
C ALA A 198 17.28 11.54 -12.35
N GLU A 199 18.29 10.80 -12.80
CA GLU A 199 18.43 10.47 -14.21
C GLU A 199 17.38 9.41 -14.56
N LEU A 200 16.25 9.82 -15.13
CA LEU A 200 15.21 8.92 -15.61
C LEU A 200 15.83 7.79 -16.45
N PHE A 201 15.58 6.54 -16.05
CA PHE A 201 16.06 5.30 -16.68
C PHE A 201 17.55 4.94 -16.53
N LYS A 202 18.33 5.58 -15.66
CA LYS A 202 19.68 5.05 -15.30
C LYS A 202 19.66 4.25 -14.00
N ILE A 203 19.91 2.95 -14.13
CA ILE A 203 20.22 2.05 -13.02
C ILE A 203 21.73 2.19 -12.75
N LYS A 204 22.12 2.89 -11.69
CA LYS A 204 23.49 2.74 -11.16
C LYS A 204 23.50 1.43 -10.38
N LEU A 205 24.11 0.41 -10.98
CA LEU A 205 24.45 -0.85 -10.31
C LEU A 205 25.46 -0.59 -9.19
#